data_AF-A0A7V7CSR3-F1
#
_entry.id   AF-A0A7V7CSR3-F1
#
_cell.length_a   1.000
_cell.length_b   1.000
_cell.length_c   1.000
_cell.angle_alpha   90.00
_cell.angle_beta   90.00
_cell.angle_gamma   90.00
#
_symmetry.space_group_name_H-M   'P 1'
#
loop_
_entity.id
_entity.type
_entity.pdbx_description
1 polymer ?
#
loop_
_entity_poly.entity_id
_entity_poly.type
_entity_poly.pdbx_seq_one_letter_code
_entity_poly.pdbx_strand_id
1 'polypeptide(L)'
;ERDFSDTDLVCWNLEQRLLENICSLADGRKKDLHFFICTPRLATRYGISNTILALIRKKRKRFANLERYLDTGAFYSAAGDALTLMEKGEHEKALQALPGGEAGDEFSDWGIARVIFACGIHSLGQGENPPREFPAMAVALLDKAPLFEKILIDGAARAEELDALSRYEESLAAIHALQPRKGLDQALSFVMSRRALKMYNKDLMIDKVMENILRKALVLDPENEHARGLLDDTRVDLERMELQKALNGHKMNRACKIAMETKHAKVRDDFFDFFETMVDGLDEVDLERAEKIITLNRIYSWCARVDDDHDILYDIEEIIEELEEGSIK
;
A
#
# COMPACT_ATOMS: atom_id res chain seq x y z
N GLU A 1 17.37 -35.70 29.99
CA GLU A 1 16.33 -34.67 30.16
C GLU A 1 15.45 -34.66 28.91
N ARG A 2 14.19 -34.21 28.97
CA ARG A 2 13.40 -33.97 27.75
C ARG A 2 13.72 -32.57 27.26
N ASP A 3 14.28 -32.44 26.06
CA ASP A 3 14.38 -31.16 25.36
C ASP A 3 12.96 -30.63 25.17
N PHE A 4 12.65 -29.49 25.79
CA PHE A 4 11.42 -28.77 25.55
C PHE A 4 11.49 -28.18 24.16
N SER A 5 10.53 -28.51 23.31
CA SER A 5 10.39 -27.84 22.02
C SER A 5 9.97 -26.38 22.22
N ASP A 6 10.33 -25.48 21.31
CA ASP A 6 9.95 -24.06 21.39
C ASP A 6 8.43 -23.86 21.56
N THR A 7 7.62 -24.76 21.01
CA THR A 7 6.16 -24.74 21.13
C THR A 7 5.65 -25.12 22.53
N ASP A 8 6.36 -25.99 23.25
CA ASP A 8 6.02 -26.34 24.64
C ASP A 8 6.28 -25.16 25.59
N LEU A 9 7.35 -24.39 25.33
CA LEU A 9 7.67 -23.19 26.10
C LEU A 9 6.63 -22.08 25.87
N VAL A 10 6.17 -21.89 24.62
CA VAL A 10 5.08 -20.96 24.29
C VAL A 10 3.80 -21.31 25.06
N CYS A 11 3.43 -22.59 25.10
CA CYS A 11 2.24 -23.04 25.84
C CYS A 11 2.37 -22.82 27.33
N TRP A 12 3.52 -23.15 27.90
CA TRP A 12 3.79 -22.95 29.31
C TRP A 12 3.65 -21.46 29.69
N ASN A 13 4.30 -20.57 28.92
CA ASN A 13 4.23 -19.13 29.16
C ASN A 13 2.81 -18.58 29.00
N LEU A 14 2.07 -19.06 28.00
CA LEU A 14 0.67 -18.71 27.80
C LEU A 14 -0.20 -19.13 28.98
N GLU A 15 -0.12 -20.40 29.39
CA GLU A 15 -0.89 -20.95 30.51
C GLU A 15 -0.54 -20.22 31.82
N GLN A 16 0.74 -19.94 32.07
CA GLN A 16 1.18 -19.20 33.24
C GLN A 16 0.61 -17.78 33.27
N ARG A 17 0.71 -17.03 32.15
CA ARG A 17 0.15 -15.68 32.03
C ARG A 17 -1.36 -15.65 32.27
N LEU A 18 -2.09 -16.60 31.70
CA LEU A 18 -3.55 -16.70 31.86
C LEU A 18 -3.93 -17.08 33.29
N LEU A 19 -3.16 -17.96 33.93
CA LEU A 19 -3.36 -18.32 35.32
C LEU A 19 -3.11 -17.13 36.25
N GLU A 20 -2.02 -16.39 36.05
CA GLU A 20 -1.72 -15.16 36.79
C GLU A 20 -2.85 -14.12 36.63
N ASN A 21 -3.36 -13.94 35.41
CA ASN A 21 -4.51 -13.07 35.16
C ASN A 21 -5.73 -13.49 35.99
N ILE A 22 -6.13 -14.77 35.98
CA ILE A 22 -7.30 -15.23 36.74
C ILE A 22 -7.05 -15.19 38.26
N CYS A 23 -5.85 -15.58 38.71
CA CYS A 23 -5.44 -15.48 40.11
C CYS A 23 -5.55 -14.04 40.63
N SER A 24 -5.16 -13.04 39.83
CA SER A 24 -5.29 -11.62 40.20
C SER A 24 -6.74 -11.16 40.37
N LEU A 25 -7.70 -11.84 39.75
CA LEU A 25 -9.13 -11.53 39.88
C LEU A 25 -9.74 -12.09 41.17
N ALA A 26 -9.12 -13.12 41.77
CA ALA A 26 -9.54 -13.67 43.04
C ALA A 26 -9.24 -12.66 44.15
N ASP A 27 -10.30 -12.08 44.70
CA ASP A 27 -10.17 -11.38 45.97
C ASP A 27 -9.69 -12.39 47.01
N GLY A 28 -8.59 -12.15 47.71
CA GLY A 28 -8.04 -13.03 48.76
C GLY A 28 -9.00 -13.37 49.93
N ARG A 29 -10.31 -13.13 49.77
CA ARG A 29 -11.39 -13.68 50.59
C ARG A 29 -11.48 -15.18 50.34
N LYS A 30 -11.31 -15.97 51.41
CA LYS A 30 -11.46 -17.44 51.45
C LYS A 30 -12.71 -18.01 50.77
N LYS A 31 -13.77 -17.22 50.53
CA LYS A 31 -14.99 -17.65 49.83
C LYS A 31 -14.84 -17.73 48.29
N ASP A 32 -13.91 -16.98 47.70
CA ASP A 32 -13.67 -17.00 46.24
C ASP A 32 -12.63 -18.08 45.84
N LEU A 33 -11.92 -18.67 46.81
CA LEU A 33 -11.02 -19.83 46.63
C LEU A 33 -11.76 -21.15 46.32
N HIS A 34 -13.09 -21.16 46.38
CA HIS A 34 -13.92 -22.29 45.91
C HIS A 34 -14.11 -22.27 44.39
N PHE A 35 -13.74 -21.19 43.69
CA PHE A 35 -13.59 -21.24 42.25
C PHE A 35 -12.29 -21.98 41.96
N PHE A 36 -12.37 -23.14 41.30
CA PHE A 36 -11.22 -23.86 40.79
C PHE A 36 -10.52 -22.97 39.74
N ILE A 37 -9.59 -22.12 40.19
CA ILE A 37 -8.72 -21.34 39.31
C ILE A 37 -7.78 -22.34 38.66
N CYS A 38 -7.90 -22.49 37.36
CA CYS A 38 -7.10 -23.43 36.59
C CYS A 38 -6.79 -22.84 35.22
N THR A 39 -5.86 -23.47 34.52
CA THR A 39 -5.54 -23.11 33.14
C THR A 39 -6.73 -23.41 32.21
N PRO A 40 -6.81 -22.78 31.02
CA PRO A 40 -7.92 -23.01 30.10
C PRO A 40 -8.14 -24.48 29.73
N ARG A 41 -7.05 -25.23 29.51
CA ARG A 41 -7.12 -26.66 29.19
C ARG A 41 -7.75 -27.49 30.31
N LEU A 42 -7.41 -27.18 31.56
CA LEU A 42 -8.02 -27.82 32.71
C LEU A 42 -9.50 -27.41 32.83
N ALA A 43 -9.80 -26.14 32.57
CA ALA A 43 -11.17 -25.64 32.65
C ALA A 43 -12.09 -26.37 31.68
N THR A 44 -11.64 -26.58 30.44
CA THR A 44 -12.35 -27.36 29.42
C THR A 44 -12.48 -28.82 29.84
N ARG A 45 -11.38 -29.46 30.29
CA ARG A 45 -11.37 -30.87 30.70
C ARG A 45 -12.34 -31.18 31.83
N TYR A 46 -12.50 -30.26 32.79
CA TYR A 46 -13.39 -30.42 33.93
C TYR A 46 -14.76 -29.75 33.75
N GLY A 47 -15.05 -29.17 32.58
CA GLY A 47 -16.34 -28.54 32.29
C GLY A 47 -16.65 -27.28 33.11
N ILE A 48 -15.62 -26.57 33.59
CA ILE A 48 -15.77 -25.38 34.44
C ILE A 48 -15.52 -24.06 33.70
N SER A 49 -15.25 -24.09 32.39
CA SER A 49 -15.01 -22.91 31.56
C SER A 49 -16.08 -21.83 31.71
N ASN A 50 -17.37 -22.19 31.67
CA ASN A 50 -18.48 -21.25 31.85
C ASN A 50 -18.46 -20.53 33.20
N THR A 51 -18.04 -21.22 34.26
CA THR A 51 -17.91 -20.66 35.61
C THR A 51 -16.78 -19.62 35.64
N ILE A 52 -15.66 -19.89 34.98
CA ILE A 52 -14.54 -18.96 34.86
C ILE A 52 -14.93 -17.75 34.00
N LEU A 53 -15.61 -17.95 32.87
CA LEU A 53 -16.12 -16.85 32.04
C LEU A 53 -17.08 -15.94 32.82
N ALA A 54 -17.97 -16.51 33.63
CA ALA A 54 -18.87 -15.74 34.51
C ALA A 54 -18.09 -14.91 35.55
N LEU A 55 -16.99 -15.46 36.10
CA LEU A 55 -16.10 -14.73 37.00
C LEU A 55 -15.41 -13.56 36.27
N ILE A 56 -14.88 -13.79 35.06
CA ILE A 56 -14.24 -12.76 34.22
C ILE A 56 -15.22 -11.61 33.97
N ARG A 57 -16.46 -11.92 33.54
CA ARG A 57 -17.53 -10.92 33.33
C ARG A 57 -17.82 -10.12 34.60
N LYS A 58 -18.01 -10.82 35.74
CA LYS A 58 -18.30 -10.19 37.03
C LYS A 58 -17.18 -9.24 37.48
N LYS A 59 -15.94 -9.53 37.10
CA LYS A 59 -14.74 -8.76 37.49
C LYS A 59 -14.19 -7.89 36.36
N ARG A 60 -14.96 -7.60 35.30
CA ARG A 60 -14.53 -6.77 34.14
C ARG A 60 -13.79 -5.49 34.51
N LYS A 61 -14.22 -4.78 35.56
CA LYS A 61 -13.59 -3.52 36.03
C LYS A 61 -12.15 -3.68 36.57
N ARG A 62 -11.67 -4.90 36.79
CA ARG A 62 -10.29 -5.18 37.26
C ARG A 62 -9.27 -5.29 36.14
N PHE A 63 -9.73 -5.44 34.92
CA PHE A 63 -8.85 -5.47 33.77
C PHE A 63 -8.42 -4.06 33.41
N ALA A 64 -7.14 -3.90 33.06
CA ALA A 64 -6.57 -2.61 32.72
C ALA A 64 -7.21 -1.99 31.48
N ASN A 65 -7.60 -2.81 30.51
CA ASN A 65 -8.23 -2.39 29.26
C ASN A 65 -9.18 -3.47 28.72
N LEU A 66 -9.98 -3.10 27.73
CA LEU A 66 -10.94 -3.99 27.07
C LEU A 66 -10.25 -5.18 26.39
N GLU A 67 -9.10 -4.93 25.75
CA GLU A 67 -8.31 -5.95 25.07
C GLU A 67 -7.92 -7.09 26.01
N ARG A 68 -7.30 -6.80 27.16
CA ARG A 68 -6.88 -7.82 28.13
C ARG A 68 -8.07 -8.58 28.73
N TYR A 69 -9.21 -7.91 28.90
CA TYR A 69 -10.46 -8.54 29.32
C TYR A 69 -10.95 -9.58 28.30
N LEU A 70 -11.06 -9.17 27.03
CA LEU A 70 -11.52 -10.03 25.94
C LEU A 70 -10.53 -11.16 25.69
N ASP A 71 -9.24 -10.85 25.68
CA ASP A 71 -8.17 -11.81 25.43
C ASP A 71 -8.14 -12.91 26.50
N THR A 72 -8.20 -12.52 27.78
CA THR A 72 -8.21 -13.49 28.87
C THR A 72 -9.45 -14.38 28.79
N GLY A 73 -10.64 -13.82 28.53
CA GLY A 73 -11.86 -14.61 28.39
C GLY A 73 -11.86 -15.53 27.18
N ALA A 74 -11.28 -15.11 26.05
CA ALA A 74 -11.30 -15.87 24.81
C ALA A 74 -10.58 -17.22 24.93
N PHE A 75 -9.51 -17.31 25.71
CA PHE A 75 -8.85 -18.60 25.97
C PHE A 75 -9.71 -19.58 26.76
N TYR A 76 -10.65 -19.12 27.59
CA TYR A 76 -11.61 -20.00 28.30
C TYR A 76 -12.91 -20.20 27.51
N SER A 77 -13.03 -19.61 26.32
CA SER A 77 -14.22 -19.71 25.46
C SER A 77 -14.11 -20.89 24.50
N ALA A 78 -15.12 -21.07 23.63
CA ALA A 78 -15.09 -22.08 22.59
C ALA A 78 -13.93 -21.88 21.58
N ALA A 79 -13.40 -20.66 21.46
CA ALA A 79 -12.26 -20.34 20.60
C ALA A 79 -10.90 -20.66 21.24
N GLY A 80 -10.86 -21.12 22.50
CA GLY A 80 -9.62 -21.25 23.27
C GLY A 80 -8.60 -22.22 22.70
N ASP A 81 -9.05 -23.37 22.18
CA ASP A 81 -8.17 -24.36 21.57
C ASP A 81 -7.55 -23.82 20.26
N ALA A 82 -8.36 -23.15 19.43
CA ALA A 82 -7.89 -22.48 18.21
C ALA A 82 -6.87 -21.38 18.51
N LEU A 83 -7.13 -20.54 19.53
CA LEU A 83 -6.18 -19.51 19.98
C LEU A 83 -4.86 -20.12 20.47
N THR A 84 -4.92 -21.23 21.19
CA THR A 84 -3.72 -21.92 21.67
C THR A 84 -2.88 -22.45 20.49
N LEU A 85 -3.53 -23.00 19.45
CA LEU A 85 -2.84 -23.40 18.21
C LEU A 85 -2.25 -22.21 17.46
N MET A 86 -2.98 -21.09 17.39
CA MET A 86 -2.50 -19.86 16.77
C MET A 86 -1.24 -19.32 17.47
N GLU A 87 -1.22 -19.27 18.80
CA GLU A 87 -0.06 -18.78 19.57
C GLU A 87 1.17 -19.69 19.37
N LYS A 88 0.98 -20.99 19.11
CA LYS A 88 2.07 -21.93 18.72
C LYS A 88 2.59 -21.73 17.29
N GLY A 89 1.96 -20.87 16.48
CA GLY A 89 2.25 -20.74 15.05
C GLY A 89 1.61 -21.84 14.18
N GLU A 90 0.74 -22.68 14.73
CA GLU A 90 0.03 -23.74 13.99
C GLU A 90 -1.22 -23.16 13.29
N HIS A 91 -1.03 -22.17 12.41
CA HIS A 91 -2.09 -21.33 11.82
C HIS A 91 -3.17 -22.11 11.06
N GLU A 92 -2.79 -23.11 10.26
CA GLU A 92 -3.75 -23.92 9.51
C GLU A 92 -4.65 -24.76 10.44
N LYS A 93 -4.05 -25.39 11.44
CA LYS A 93 -4.79 -26.16 12.46
C LYS A 93 -5.65 -25.26 13.33
N ALA A 94 -5.18 -24.03 13.61
CA ALA A 94 -5.96 -23.05 14.34
C ALA A 94 -7.27 -22.69 13.60
N LEU A 95 -7.21 -22.51 12.28
CA LEU A 95 -8.41 -22.27 11.46
C LEU A 95 -9.37 -23.47 11.47
N GLN A 96 -8.84 -24.69 11.35
CA GLN A 96 -9.66 -25.91 11.37
C GLN A 96 -10.32 -26.16 12.74
N ALA A 97 -9.70 -25.68 13.82
CA ALA A 97 -10.18 -25.81 15.18
C ALA A 97 -11.20 -24.70 15.58
N LEU A 98 -11.52 -23.77 14.68
CA LEU A 98 -12.51 -22.74 14.98
C LEU A 98 -13.90 -23.35 15.21
N PRO A 99 -14.64 -22.86 16.22
CA PRO A 99 -16.01 -23.33 16.45
C PRO A 99 -16.92 -22.90 15.29
N GLY A 100 -17.68 -23.84 14.71
CA GLY A 100 -18.72 -23.53 13.72
C GLY A 100 -20.06 -23.16 14.36
N GLY A 101 -20.78 -22.16 13.83
CA GLY A 101 -22.13 -21.77 14.26
C GLY A 101 -22.33 -20.26 14.49
N GLU A 102 -23.60 -19.82 14.66
CA GLU A 102 -23.96 -18.41 14.91
C GLU A 102 -23.72 -17.97 16.37
N ALA A 103 -23.25 -16.72 16.50
CA ALA A 103 -23.09 -15.91 17.71
C ALA A 103 -22.51 -16.65 18.93
N GLY A 104 -21.19 -16.78 18.92
CA GLY A 104 -20.45 -17.03 20.15
C GLY A 104 -20.65 -15.89 21.14
N ASP A 105 -20.27 -16.10 22.40
CA ASP A 105 -20.21 -14.98 23.34
C ASP A 105 -19.10 -13.98 22.95
N GLU A 106 -19.08 -12.80 23.58
CA GLU A 106 -18.13 -11.72 23.27
C GLU A 106 -16.64 -12.16 23.27
N PHE A 107 -16.33 -13.24 24.00
CA PHE A 107 -15.01 -13.85 24.10
C PHE A 107 -14.71 -14.78 22.93
N SER A 108 -15.69 -15.61 22.54
CA SER A 108 -15.59 -16.49 21.39
C SER A 108 -15.44 -15.66 20.11
N ASP A 109 -16.25 -14.61 19.94
CA ASP A 109 -16.18 -13.71 18.78
C ASP A 109 -14.82 -13.01 18.70
N TRP A 110 -14.28 -12.57 19.84
CA TRP A 110 -12.94 -12.00 19.92
C TRP A 110 -11.86 -13.01 19.53
N GLY A 111 -11.95 -14.23 20.05
CA GLY A 111 -10.98 -15.29 19.76
C GLY A 111 -10.99 -15.70 18.29
N ILE A 112 -12.17 -15.90 17.70
CA ILE A 112 -12.34 -16.21 16.28
C ILE A 112 -11.72 -15.11 15.42
N ALA A 113 -12.03 -13.84 15.72
CA ALA A 113 -11.48 -12.72 14.98
C ALA A 113 -9.95 -12.67 15.07
N ARG A 114 -9.36 -12.89 16.27
CA ARG A 114 -7.89 -12.94 16.45
C ARG A 114 -7.25 -14.05 15.64
N VAL A 115 -7.81 -15.26 15.65
CA VAL A 115 -7.28 -16.40 14.89
C VAL A 115 -7.31 -16.10 13.39
N ILE A 116 -8.46 -15.69 12.86
CA ILE A 116 -8.60 -15.37 11.43
C ILE A 116 -7.65 -14.23 11.04
N PHE A 117 -7.53 -13.20 11.88
CA PHE A 117 -6.59 -12.11 11.66
C PHE A 117 -5.14 -12.60 11.61
N ALA A 118 -4.69 -13.35 12.62
CA ALA A 118 -3.33 -13.85 12.68
C ALA A 118 -3.01 -14.77 11.49
N CYS A 119 -3.93 -15.65 11.11
CA CYS A 119 -3.77 -16.51 9.94
C CYS A 119 -3.75 -15.69 8.65
N GLY A 120 -4.58 -14.65 8.51
CA GLY A 120 -4.52 -13.75 7.35
C GLY A 120 -3.19 -13.01 7.24
N ILE A 121 -2.66 -12.47 8.35
CA ILE A 121 -1.32 -11.87 8.37
C ILE A 121 -0.23 -12.88 8.00
N HIS A 122 -0.33 -14.10 8.52
CA HIS A 122 0.60 -15.18 8.16
C HIS A 122 0.55 -15.51 6.66
N SER A 123 -0.65 -15.70 6.10
CA SER A 123 -0.85 -15.94 4.67
C SER A 123 -0.26 -14.82 3.80
N LEU A 124 -0.50 -13.56 4.17
CA LEU A 124 0.10 -12.41 3.48
C LEU A 124 1.65 -12.47 3.47
N GLY A 125 2.24 -12.92 4.57
CA GLY A 125 3.70 -13.10 4.71
C GLY A 125 4.27 -14.31 3.93
N GLN A 126 3.53 -15.42 3.86
CA GLN A 126 3.94 -16.62 3.10
C GLN A 126 3.64 -16.53 1.61
N GLY A 127 2.91 -15.50 1.19
CA GLY A 127 2.51 -15.31 -0.20
C GLY A 127 1.23 -16.03 -0.59
N GLU A 128 0.48 -16.51 0.38
CA GLU A 128 -0.82 -17.15 0.21
C GLU A 128 -1.95 -16.12 0.31
N ASN A 129 -3.14 -16.51 -0.15
CA ASN A 129 -4.33 -15.68 0.01
C ASN A 129 -4.87 -15.81 1.43
N PRO A 130 -5.20 -14.69 2.10
CA PRO A 130 -5.78 -14.74 3.43
C PRO A 130 -7.17 -15.40 3.40
N PRO A 131 -7.66 -15.91 4.55
CA PRO A 131 -9.04 -16.39 4.68
C PRO A 131 -10.05 -15.32 4.22
N ARG A 132 -11.17 -15.75 3.62
CA ARG A 132 -12.18 -14.84 3.06
C ARG A 132 -12.74 -13.87 4.10
N GLU A 133 -12.86 -14.33 5.34
CA GLU A 133 -13.40 -13.58 6.47
C GLU A 133 -12.41 -12.55 7.04
N PHE A 134 -11.14 -12.57 6.59
CA PHE A 134 -10.08 -11.72 7.13
C PHE A 134 -10.42 -10.23 7.18
N PRO A 135 -10.93 -9.58 6.11
CA PRO A 135 -11.24 -8.16 6.17
C PRO A 135 -12.30 -7.82 7.22
N ALA A 136 -13.35 -8.63 7.33
CA ALA A 136 -14.42 -8.42 8.30
C ALA A 136 -13.93 -8.62 9.75
N MET A 137 -13.10 -9.65 9.96
CA MET A 137 -12.51 -9.92 11.29
C MET A 137 -11.49 -8.86 11.70
N ALA A 138 -10.70 -8.35 10.75
CA ALA A 138 -9.79 -7.24 11.01
C ALA A 138 -10.56 -6.00 11.51
N VAL A 139 -11.62 -5.59 10.81
CA VAL A 139 -12.49 -4.47 11.23
C VAL A 139 -13.02 -4.66 12.64
N ALA A 140 -13.52 -5.86 12.98
CA ALA A 140 -14.04 -6.15 14.32
C ALA A 140 -12.98 -6.02 15.45
N LEU A 141 -11.70 -6.21 15.12
CA LEU A 141 -10.58 -6.04 16.07
C LEU A 141 -10.13 -4.57 16.18
N LEU A 142 -10.12 -3.84 15.07
CA LEU A 142 -9.66 -2.45 14.99
C LEU A 142 -10.48 -1.50 15.89
N ASP A 143 -11.77 -1.80 16.11
CA ASP A 143 -12.63 -1.05 17.03
C ASP A 143 -12.25 -1.23 18.52
N LYS A 144 -11.56 -2.33 18.84
CA LYS A 144 -11.35 -2.78 20.22
C LYS A 144 -9.88 -2.64 20.68
N ALA A 145 -8.93 -2.71 19.75
CA ALA A 145 -7.50 -2.65 20.06
C ALA A 145 -6.68 -2.01 18.91
N PRO A 146 -5.97 -0.89 19.16
CA PRO A 146 -5.15 -0.21 18.15
C PRO A 146 -3.96 -1.02 17.61
N LEU A 147 -3.52 -2.05 18.35
CA LEU A 147 -2.37 -2.88 17.96
C LEU A 147 -2.57 -3.54 16.58
N PHE A 148 -3.80 -3.96 16.26
CA PHE A 148 -4.11 -4.64 15.00
C PHE A 148 -3.97 -3.70 13.79
N GLU A 149 -4.30 -2.41 13.97
CA GLU A 149 -4.09 -1.39 12.93
C GLU A 149 -2.59 -1.25 12.63
N LYS A 150 -1.79 -1.16 13.69
CA LYS A 150 -0.34 -1.07 13.57
C LYS A 150 0.27 -2.29 12.87
N ILE A 151 -0.21 -3.51 13.15
CA ILE A 151 0.28 -4.73 12.48
C ILE A 151 0.06 -4.66 10.96
N LEU A 152 -1.11 -4.19 10.52
CA LEU A 152 -1.43 -4.02 9.10
C LEU A 152 -0.55 -2.96 8.45
N ILE A 153 -0.41 -1.80 9.09
CA ILE A 153 0.42 -0.68 8.58
C ILE A 153 1.88 -1.11 8.48
N ASP A 154 2.44 -1.70 9.54
CA ASP A 154 3.82 -2.16 9.57
C ASP A 154 4.06 -3.28 8.54
N GLY A 155 3.08 -4.17 8.35
CA GLY A 155 3.12 -5.22 7.33
C GLY A 155 3.16 -4.64 5.91
N ALA A 156 2.28 -3.68 5.63
CA ALA A 156 2.21 -2.96 4.36
C ALA A 156 3.50 -2.19 4.05
N ALA A 157 4.10 -1.55 5.07
CA ALA A 157 5.37 -0.86 4.93
C ALA A 157 6.53 -1.82 4.59
N ARG A 158 6.56 -3.00 5.22
CA ARG A 158 7.59 -4.04 4.98
C ARG A 158 7.40 -4.81 3.67
N ALA A 159 6.23 -4.74 3.04
CA ALA A 159 6.00 -5.41 1.77
C ALA A 159 6.89 -4.80 0.67
N GLU A 160 7.79 -5.59 0.09
CA GLU A 160 8.66 -5.12 -0.99
C GLU A 160 8.30 -5.76 -2.31
N GLU A 161 8.07 -7.07 -2.36
CA GLU A 161 7.79 -7.79 -3.61
C GLU A 161 6.46 -7.38 -4.25
N LEU A 162 6.40 -7.45 -5.59
CA LEU A 162 5.20 -7.03 -6.33
C LEU A 162 3.95 -7.82 -5.91
N ASP A 163 4.10 -9.12 -5.72
CA ASP A 163 2.98 -9.99 -5.31
C ASP A 163 2.57 -9.69 -3.86
N ALA A 164 3.53 -9.36 -2.99
CA ALA A 164 3.24 -8.98 -1.61
C ALA A 164 2.49 -7.66 -1.56
N LEU A 165 2.96 -6.64 -2.31
CA LEU A 165 2.27 -5.36 -2.44
C LEU A 165 0.85 -5.54 -2.99
N SER A 166 0.65 -6.42 -3.98
CA SER A 166 -0.68 -6.69 -4.54
C SER A 166 -1.64 -7.28 -3.50
N ARG A 167 -1.19 -8.29 -2.74
CA ARG A 167 -2.02 -8.89 -1.67
C ARG A 167 -2.34 -7.91 -0.54
N TYR A 168 -1.37 -7.06 -0.16
CA TYR A 168 -1.61 -6.01 0.83
C TYR A 168 -2.58 -4.95 0.31
N GLU A 169 -2.46 -4.53 -0.94
CA GLU A 169 -3.41 -3.60 -1.57
C GLU A 169 -4.82 -4.16 -1.56
N GLU A 170 -5.01 -5.41 -2.00
CA GLU A 170 -6.32 -6.06 -2.03
C GLU A 170 -6.93 -6.18 -0.64
N SER A 171 -6.13 -6.60 0.35
CA SER A 171 -6.59 -6.76 1.73
C SER A 171 -6.94 -5.44 2.39
N LEU A 172 -6.09 -4.42 2.23
CA LEU A 172 -6.34 -3.08 2.77
C LEU A 172 -7.51 -2.40 2.06
N ALA A 173 -7.67 -2.58 0.75
CA ALA A 173 -8.82 -2.07 0.00
C ALA A 173 -10.14 -2.71 0.48
N ALA A 174 -10.14 -4.02 0.75
CA ALA A 174 -11.30 -4.71 1.29
C ALA A 174 -11.65 -4.22 2.71
N ILE A 175 -10.64 -3.96 3.55
CA ILE A 175 -10.85 -3.38 4.89
C ILE A 175 -11.36 -1.94 4.80
N HIS A 176 -10.76 -1.12 3.93
CA HIS A 176 -11.18 0.27 3.67
C HIS A 176 -12.64 0.34 3.22
N ALA A 177 -13.07 -0.56 2.32
CA ALA A 177 -14.45 -0.60 1.84
C ALA A 177 -15.46 -0.91 2.96
N LEU A 178 -15.05 -1.65 4.00
CA LEU A 178 -15.89 -1.94 5.16
C LEU A 178 -15.89 -0.81 6.18
N GLN A 179 -14.70 -0.27 6.51
CA GLN A 179 -14.55 0.81 7.48
C GLN A 179 -13.29 1.65 7.17
N PRO A 180 -13.43 2.81 6.52
CA PRO A 180 -12.31 3.71 6.24
C PRO A 180 -11.65 4.21 7.53
N ARG A 181 -10.32 4.25 7.54
CA ARG A 181 -9.54 4.74 8.68
C ARG A 181 -8.30 5.43 8.18
N LYS A 182 -8.03 6.63 8.68
CA LYS A 182 -6.91 7.46 8.23
C LYS A 182 -5.57 6.71 8.20
N GLY A 183 -5.23 5.94 9.24
CA GLY A 183 -3.97 5.20 9.29
C GLY A 183 -3.87 4.11 8.21
N LEU A 184 -4.97 3.39 7.96
CA LEU A 184 -5.04 2.38 6.91
C LEU A 184 -5.14 2.97 5.52
N ASP A 185 -5.78 4.13 5.35
CA ASP A 185 -5.88 4.85 4.07
C ASP A 185 -4.49 5.33 3.63
N GLN A 186 -3.68 5.83 4.59
CA GLN A 186 -2.28 6.17 4.37
C GLN A 186 -1.45 4.95 3.94
N ALA A 187 -1.59 3.82 4.65
CA ALA A 187 -0.89 2.58 4.30
C ALA A 187 -1.31 2.04 2.92
N LEU A 188 -2.61 2.07 2.61
CA LEU A 188 -3.14 1.65 1.32
C LEU A 188 -2.62 2.55 0.19
N SER A 189 -2.68 3.88 0.36
CA SER A 189 -2.13 4.85 -0.58
C SER A 189 -0.64 4.57 -0.86
N PHE A 190 0.14 4.32 0.19
CA PHE A 190 1.56 4.02 0.07
C PHE A 190 1.80 2.72 -0.70
N VAL A 191 1.09 1.64 -0.38
CA VAL A 191 1.21 0.36 -1.10
C VAL A 191 0.82 0.50 -2.56
N MET A 192 -0.28 1.20 -2.87
CA MET A 192 -0.72 1.46 -4.25
C MET A 192 0.38 2.15 -5.06
N SER A 193 1.00 3.20 -4.50
CA SER A 193 2.07 3.94 -5.19
C SER A 193 3.32 3.09 -5.44
N ARG A 194 3.76 2.30 -4.46
CA ARG A 194 4.91 1.38 -4.61
C ARG A 194 4.62 0.27 -5.61
N ARG A 195 3.40 -0.29 -5.59
CA ARG A 195 2.98 -1.31 -6.56
C ARG A 195 2.98 -0.73 -7.97
N ALA A 196 2.40 0.46 -8.17
CA ALA A 196 2.37 1.12 -9.46
C ALA A 196 3.78 1.30 -10.03
N LEU A 197 4.72 1.83 -9.24
CA LEU A 197 6.11 1.97 -9.63
C LEU A 197 6.76 0.63 -10.00
N LYS A 198 6.55 -0.43 -9.20
CA LYS A 198 7.11 -1.76 -9.51
C LYS A 198 6.51 -2.38 -10.77
N MET A 199 5.23 -2.17 -11.04
CA MET A 199 4.61 -2.63 -12.28
C MET A 199 5.13 -1.86 -13.49
N TYR A 200 5.28 -0.53 -13.36
CA TYR A 200 5.82 0.34 -14.39
C TYR A 200 7.25 -0.06 -14.76
N ASN A 201 8.14 -0.21 -13.76
CA ASN A 201 9.54 -0.62 -13.98
C ASN A 201 9.70 -2.03 -14.56
N LYS A 202 8.64 -2.84 -14.56
CA LYS A 202 8.62 -4.19 -15.16
C LYS A 202 7.88 -4.21 -16.51
N ASP A 203 7.57 -3.05 -17.09
CA ASP A 203 6.80 -2.89 -18.33
C ASP A 203 5.41 -3.55 -18.28
N LEU A 204 4.86 -3.74 -17.08
CA LEU A 204 3.52 -4.31 -16.85
C LEU A 204 2.43 -3.23 -16.80
N MET A 205 2.80 -1.96 -16.98
CA MET A 205 1.92 -0.81 -16.82
C MET A 205 2.33 0.33 -17.75
N ILE A 206 1.35 0.96 -18.39
CA ILE A 206 1.55 2.18 -19.19
C ILE A 206 1.31 3.43 -18.33
N ASP A 207 1.88 4.56 -18.74
CA ASP A 207 1.82 5.83 -18.00
C ASP A 207 0.41 6.27 -17.62
N LYS A 208 -0.55 6.12 -18.53
CA LYS A 208 -1.96 6.45 -18.27
C LYS A 208 -2.58 5.62 -17.14
N VAL A 209 -2.16 4.36 -16.99
CA VAL A 209 -2.64 3.50 -15.91
C VAL A 209 -1.95 3.88 -14.60
N MET A 210 -0.64 4.15 -14.66
CA MET A 210 0.13 4.64 -13.51
C MET A 210 -0.45 5.96 -12.97
N GLU A 211 -0.69 6.94 -13.83
CA GLU A 211 -1.29 8.23 -13.45
C GLU A 211 -2.63 8.05 -12.73
N ASN A 212 -3.49 7.18 -13.25
CA ASN A 212 -4.80 6.91 -12.65
C ASN A 212 -4.68 6.24 -11.28
N ILE A 213 -3.74 5.30 -11.10
CA ILE A 213 -3.51 4.65 -9.80
C ILE A 213 -2.96 5.65 -8.79
N LEU A 214 -1.99 6.47 -9.18
CA LEU A 214 -1.39 7.49 -8.31
C LEU A 214 -2.42 8.55 -7.90
N ARG A 215 -3.29 8.99 -8.82
CA ARG A 215 -4.42 9.87 -8.46
C ARG A 215 -5.36 9.24 -7.44
N LYS A 216 -5.69 7.95 -7.58
CA LYS A 216 -6.51 7.23 -6.58
C LYS A 216 -5.80 7.11 -5.23
N ALA A 217 -4.50 6.85 -5.23
CA ALA A 217 -3.69 6.83 -4.00
C ALA A 217 -3.74 8.19 -3.29
N LEU A 218 -3.65 9.30 -4.04
CA LEU A 218 -3.72 10.65 -3.48
C LEU A 218 -5.13 11.07 -3.03
N VAL A 219 -6.19 10.41 -3.51
CA VAL A 219 -7.54 10.58 -2.94
C VAL A 219 -7.62 9.99 -1.54
N LEU A 220 -6.94 8.86 -1.30
CA LEU A 220 -6.88 8.22 0.02
C LEU A 220 -5.98 9.01 0.99
N ASP A 221 -4.81 9.45 0.51
CA ASP A 221 -3.88 10.25 1.29
C ASP A 221 -3.24 11.35 0.43
N PRO A 222 -3.76 12.59 0.48
CA PRO A 222 -3.20 13.71 -0.26
C PRO A 222 -1.75 14.06 0.12
N GLU A 223 -1.34 13.70 1.34
CA GLU A 223 -0.02 14.02 1.88
C GLU A 223 1.05 13.00 1.46
N ASN A 224 0.69 11.91 0.78
CA ASN A 224 1.63 10.89 0.32
C ASN A 224 2.65 11.47 -0.67
N GLU A 225 3.83 11.82 -0.17
CA GLU A 225 4.94 12.41 -0.93
C GLU A 225 5.44 11.48 -2.04
N HIS A 226 5.47 10.17 -1.78
CA HIS A 226 5.92 9.20 -2.77
C HIS A 226 4.97 9.16 -3.97
N ALA A 227 3.66 9.13 -3.73
CA ALA A 227 2.67 9.16 -4.80
C ALA A 227 2.65 10.51 -5.55
N ARG A 228 2.87 11.63 -4.85
CA ARG A 228 2.96 12.96 -5.47
C ARG A 228 4.17 13.08 -6.40
N GLY A 229 5.35 12.69 -5.93
CA GLY A 229 6.57 12.72 -6.74
C GLY A 229 6.44 11.86 -8.00
N LEU A 230 6.00 10.61 -7.83
CA LEU A 230 5.76 9.71 -8.96
C LEU A 230 4.75 10.25 -9.96
N LEU A 231 3.67 10.91 -9.48
CA LEU A 231 2.65 11.45 -10.36
C LEU A 231 3.18 12.61 -11.20
N ASP A 232 4.06 13.43 -10.62
CA ASP A 232 4.71 14.52 -11.35
C ASP A 232 5.63 13.96 -12.44
N ASP A 233 6.48 12.98 -12.10
CA ASP A 233 7.35 12.30 -13.06
C ASP A 233 6.55 11.65 -14.20
N THR A 234 5.49 10.90 -13.88
CA THR A 234 4.63 10.26 -14.90
C THR A 234 3.94 11.30 -15.81
N ARG A 235 3.61 12.48 -15.29
CA ARG A 235 3.01 13.55 -16.11
C ARG A 235 4.01 14.16 -17.07
N VAL A 236 5.25 14.36 -16.63
CA VAL A 236 6.35 14.76 -17.53
C VAL A 236 6.45 13.76 -18.68
N ASP A 237 6.52 12.46 -18.39
CA ASP A 237 6.64 11.43 -19.43
C ASP A 237 5.43 11.41 -20.39
N LEU A 238 4.21 11.59 -19.88
CA LEU A 238 3.01 11.72 -20.71
C LEU A 238 3.07 12.93 -21.65
N GLU A 239 3.47 14.09 -21.14
CA GLU A 239 3.61 15.31 -21.94
C GLU A 239 4.70 15.16 -23.00
N ARG A 240 5.86 14.56 -22.66
CA ARG A 240 6.95 14.24 -23.60
C ARG A 240 6.46 13.31 -24.72
N MET A 241 5.71 12.27 -24.39
CA MET A 241 5.12 11.37 -25.41
C MET A 241 4.11 12.08 -26.31
N GLU A 242 3.27 12.96 -25.75
CA GLU A 242 2.32 13.75 -26.55
C GLU A 242 3.04 14.71 -27.49
N LEU A 243 4.10 15.36 -27.00
CA LEU A 243 4.98 16.22 -27.78
C LEU A 243 5.63 15.44 -28.92
N GLN A 244 6.32 14.34 -28.63
CA GLN A 244 7.00 13.52 -29.63
C GLN A 244 6.02 13.02 -30.70
N LYS A 245 4.81 12.62 -30.29
CA LYS A 245 3.76 12.19 -31.24
C LYS A 245 3.29 13.33 -32.12
N ALA A 246 3.22 14.56 -31.60
CA ALA A 246 2.90 15.74 -32.39
C ALA A 246 4.03 16.08 -33.38
N LEU A 247 5.28 16.05 -32.93
CA LEU A 247 6.48 16.31 -33.74
C LEU A 247 6.62 15.27 -34.87
N ASN A 248 6.66 13.98 -34.56
CA ASN A 248 6.73 12.90 -35.55
C ASN A 248 5.53 12.91 -36.51
N GLY A 249 4.36 13.32 -36.03
CA GLY A 249 3.15 13.46 -36.83
C GLY A 249 3.10 14.74 -37.67
N HIS A 250 4.15 15.56 -37.66
CA HIS A 250 4.24 16.86 -38.34
C HIS A 250 3.13 17.85 -37.94
N LYS A 251 2.60 17.71 -36.71
CA LYS A 251 1.54 18.56 -36.15
C LYS A 251 2.14 19.71 -35.35
N MET A 252 2.90 20.58 -36.03
CA MET A 252 3.71 21.62 -35.39
C MET A 252 2.91 22.57 -34.50
N ASN A 253 1.74 23.03 -34.94
CA ASN A 253 0.87 23.86 -34.09
C ASN A 253 0.47 23.19 -32.76
N ARG A 254 0.32 21.86 -32.74
CA ARG A 254 0.05 21.11 -31.51
C ARG A 254 1.31 20.98 -30.67
N ALA A 255 2.46 20.70 -31.28
CA ALA A 255 3.74 20.63 -30.58
C ALA A 255 4.08 21.96 -29.89
N CYS A 256 3.96 23.09 -30.59
CA CYS A 256 4.13 24.43 -30.01
C CYS A 256 3.19 24.63 -28.81
N LYS A 257 1.91 24.27 -28.97
CA LYS A 257 0.93 24.42 -27.88
C LYS A 257 1.33 23.63 -26.63
N ILE A 258 1.80 22.39 -26.79
CA ILE A 258 2.26 21.55 -25.68
C ILE A 258 3.46 22.20 -24.99
N ALA A 259 4.48 22.62 -25.74
CA ALA A 259 5.70 23.23 -25.21
C ALA A 259 5.45 24.61 -24.56
N MET A 260 4.45 25.37 -25.03
CA MET A 260 4.03 26.63 -24.41
C MET A 260 3.28 26.43 -23.09
N GLU A 261 2.35 25.47 -23.04
CA GLU A 261 1.44 25.27 -21.91
C GLU A 261 2.05 24.42 -20.79
N THR A 262 3.10 23.66 -21.08
CA THR A 262 3.78 22.82 -20.08
C THR A 262 4.43 23.66 -18.98
N LYS A 263 4.37 23.14 -17.74
CA LYS A 263 5.09 23.68 -16.59
C LYS A 263 6.45 23.01 -16.39
N HIS A 264 6.76 21.99 -17.19
CA HIS A 264 7.92 21.15 -17.02
C HIS A 264 9.00 21.56 -18.02
N ALA A 265 10.09 22.16 -17.52
CA ALA A 265 11.20 22.63 -18.36
C ALA A 265 11.68 21.55 -19.33
N LYS A 266 11.83 20.31 -18.86
CA LYS A 266 12.26 19.15 -19.68
C LYS A 266 11.39 18.88 -20.92
N VAL A 267 10.09 19.15 -20.87
CA VAL A 267 9.19 19.00 -22.04
C VAL A 267 9.44 20.12 -23.05
N ARG A 268 9.78 21.32 -22.56
CA ARG A 268 10.15 22.46 -23.40
C ARG A 268 11.53 22.25 -24.03
N ASP A 269 12.50 21.76 -23.26
CA ASP A 269 13.84 21.44 -23.73
C ASP A 269 13.77 20.40 -24.87
N ASP A 270 13.02 19.30 -24.69
CA ASP A 270 12.77 18.30 -25.74
C ASP A 270 12.21 18.90 -27.05
N PHE A 271 11.40 19.96 -26.97
CA PHE A 271 10.86 20.65 -28.14
C PHE A 271 11.97 21.38 -28.89
N PHE A 272 12.86 22.07 -28.18
CA PHE A 272 13.97 22.81 -28.77
C PHE A 272 15.05 21.85 -29.29
N ASP A 273 15.44 20.83 -28.52
CA ASP A 273 16.38 19.77 -28.93
C ASP A 273 15.99 19.13 -30.28
N PHE A 274 14.68 18.92 -30.51
CA PHE A 274 14.18 18.40 -31.77
C PHE A 274 14.47 19.34 -32.95
N PHE A 275 14.29 20.64 -32.75
CA PHE A 275 14.54 21.63 -33.80
C PHE A 275 16.02 21.91 -34.00
N GLU A 276 16.83 21.94 -32.93
CA GLU A 276 18.29 22.01 -33.02
C GLU A 276 18.82 20.85 -33.87
N THR A 277 18.37 19.62 -33.58
CA THR A 277 18.74 18.44 -34.38
C THR A 277 18.30 18.58 -35.85
N MET A 278 17.13 19.16 -36.12
CA MET A 278 16.68 19.40 -37.50
C MET A 278 17.50 20.48 -38.20
N VAL A 279 17.89 21.54 -37.49
CA VAL A 279 18.70 22.64 -38.03
C VAL A 279 20.10 22.14 -38.35
N ASP A 280 20.75 21.43 -37.43
CA ASP A 280 22.08 20.83 -37.63
C ASP A 280 22.08 19.84 -38.82
N GLY A 281 20.98 19.10 -38.99
CA GLY A 281 20.82 18.13 -40.07
C GLY A 281 20.52 18.75 -41.45
N LEU A 282 20.18 20.04 -41.55
CA LEU A 282 19.79 20.67 -42.84
C LEU A 282 20.90 20.65 -43.89
N ASP A 283 22.16 20.61 -43.47
CA ASP A 283 23.30 20.56 -44.39
C ASP A 283 23.57 19.18 -44.97
N GLU A 284 23.10 18.13 -44.31
CA GLU A 284 23.19 16.76 -44.81
C GLU A 284 22.07 16.42 -45.81
N VAL A 285 21.00 17.22 -45.85
CA VAL A 285 19.89 17.05 -46.79
C VAL A 285 20.16 17.84 -48.07
N ASP A 286 20.05 17.17 -49.21
CA ASP A 286 20.17 17.77 -50.55
C ASP A 286 18.93 18.61 -50.88
N LEU A 287 18.79 19.75 -50.20
CA LEU A 287 17.76 20.76 -50.44
C LEU A 287 18.35 21.94 -51.21
N GLU A 288 17.56 22.49 -52.12
CA GLU A 288 17.92 23.75 -52.76
C GLU A 288 17.96 24.87 -51.71
N ARG A 289 18.84 25.84 -51.92
CA ARG A 289 19.03 26.98 -51.01
C ARG A 289 17.72 27.70 -50.64
N ALA A 290 16.85 27.93 -51.62
CA ALA A 290 15.56 28.55 -51.39
C ALA A 290 14.66 27.70 -50.48
N GLU A 291 14.72 26.37 -50.60
CA GLU A 291 13.97 25.44 -49.75
C GLU A 291 14.53 25.39 -48.32
N LYS A 292 15.86 25.49 -48.16
CA LYS A 292 16.52 25.64 -46.85
C LYS A 292 16.02 26.89 -46.13
N ILE A 293 16.05 28.05 -46.80
CA ILE A 293 15.57 29.33 -46.22
C ILE A 293 14.09 29.24 -45.82
N ILE A 294 13.22 28.65 -46.66
CA ILE A 294 11.80 28.49 -46.34
C ILE A 294 11.62 27.58 -45.11
N THR A 295 12.43 26.53 -44.99
CA THR A 295 12.37 25.59 -43.87
C THR A 295 12.84 26.25 -42.58
N LEU A 296 13.97 26.95 -42.60
CA LEU A 296 14.50 27.70 -41.47
C LEU A 296 13.52 28.76 -40.97
N ASN A 297 12.92 29.55 -41.87
CA ASN A 297 11.88 30.53 -41.51
C ASN A 297 10.66 29.89 -40.83
N ARG A 298 10.28 28.67 -41.22
CA ARG A 298 9.20 27.93 -40.57
C ARG A 298 9.59 27.47 -39.17
N ILE A 299 10.81 26.94 -39.02
CA ILE A 299 11.35 26.51 -37.73
C ILE A 299 11.43 27.71 -36.78
N TYR A 300 12.02 28.83 -37.23
CA TYR A 300 12.07 30.09 -36.50
C TYR A 300 10.68 30.49 -35.99
N SER A 301 9.68 30.51 -36.87
CA SER A 301 8.30 30.86 -36.50
C SER A 301 7.69 29.93 -35.45
N TRP A 302 8.07 28.65 -35.41
CA TRP A 302 7.59 27.71 -34.41
C TRP A 302 8.31 27.88 -33.08
N CYS A 303 9.63 28.04 -33.10
CA CYS A 303 10.46 28.27 -31.92
C CYS A 303 10.08 29.60 -31.23
N ALA A 304 10.00 30.70 -31.98
CA ALA A 304 9.65 32.03 -31.45
C ALA A 304 8.23 32.11 -30.87
N ARG A 305 7.35 31.15 -31.19
CA ARG A 305 6.03 31.05 -30.56
C ARG A 305 6.08 30.41 -29.17
N VAL A 306 7.09 29.58 -28.91
CA VAL A 306 7.26 28.89 -27.63
C VAL A 306 8.09 29.74 -26.68
N ASP A 307 9.21 30.29 -27.18
CA ASP A 307 10.11 31.17 -26.46
C ASP A 307 10.78 32.10 -27.49
N ASP A 308 10.56 33.40 -27.38
CA ASP A 308 11.02 34.41 -28.35
C ASP A 308 12.45 34.90 -28.08
N ASP A 309 13.11 34.39 -27.03
CA ASP A 309 14.49 34.72 -26.66
C ASP A 309 15.38 33.46 -26.56
N HIS A 310 14.98 32.35 -27.18
CA HIS A 310 15.76 31.11 -27.17
C HIS A 310 16.97 31.19 -28.11
N ASP A 311 18.12 30.65 -27.69
CA ASP A 311 19.40 30.72 -28.41
C ASP A 311 19.31 30.25 -29.87
N ILE A 312 18.58 29.15 -30.13
CA ILE A 312 18.32 28.63 -31.49
C ILE A 312 17.77 29.67 -32.49
N LEU A 313 17.07 30.71 -32.03
CA LEU A 313 16.55 31.75 -32.91
C LEU A 313 17.68 32.57 -33.54
N TYR A 314 18.70 32.89 -32.75
CA TYR A 314 19.89 33.60 -33.22
C TYR A 314 20.70 32.73 -34.18
N ASP A 315 20.83 31.43 -33.88
CA ASP A 315 21.51 30.48 -34.77
C ASP A 315 20.80 30.37 -36.13
N ILE A 316 19.46 30.31 -36.13
CA ILE A 316 18.68 30.25 -37.37
C ILE A 316 18.81 31.56 -38.16
N GLU A 317 18.78 32.71 -37.50
CA GLU A 317 18.98 34.01 -38.15
C GLU A 317 20.35 34.10 -38.83
N GLU A 318 21.43 33.70 -38.14
CA GLU A 318 22.79 33.67 -38.70
C GLU A 318 22.88 32.76 -39.94
N ILE A 319 22.32 31.54 -39.86
CA ILE A 319 22.31 30.60 -41.00
C ILE A 319 21.52 31.18 -42.19
N ILE A 320 20.38 31.85 -41.94
CA ILE A 320 19.60 32.49 -43.01
C ILE A 320 20.42 33.61 -43.66
N GLU A 321 21.09 34.46 -42.89
CA GLU A 321 21.93 35.55 -43.41
C GLU A 321 23.08 35.02 -44.28
N GLU A 322 23.80 34.00 -43.83
CA GLU A 322 24.85 33.34 -44.63
C GLU A 322 24.29 32.76 -45.94
N LEU A 323 23.13 32.10 -45.83
CA LEU A 323 22.35 31.60 -46.96
C LEU A 323 21.65 32.70 -47.75
N GLU A 324 21.77 33.98 -47.46
CA GLU A 324 21.32 35.08 -48.34
C GLU A 324 22.53 35.80 -48.96
N GLU A 325 23.57 36.05 -48.17
CA GLU A 325 24.80 36.73 -48.61
C GLU A 325 25.60 35.94 -49.65
N GLY A 326 25.59 34.60 -49.58
CA GLY A 326 26.16 33.76 -50.63
C GLY A 326 25.48 33.91 -52.01
N SER A 327 24.44 34.76 -52.14
CA SER A 327 23.67 35.00 -53.39
C SER A 327 24.27 36.13 -54.21
N ILE A 328 25.34 36.77 -53.71
CA ILE A 328 26.00 37.93 -54.34
C ILE A 328 27.26 37.51 -55.13
N LYS A 329 27.46 36.23 -55.45
CA LYS A 329 28.54 35.80 -56.36
C LYS A 329 28.05 35.11 -57.61
#